data_AF-A0A7S4FM89-F1
#
_entry.id   AF-A0A7S4FM89-F1
#
_cell.length_a   1.000
_cell.length_b   1.000
_cell.length_c   1.000
_cell.angle_alpha   90.00
_cell.angle_beta   90.00
_cell.angle_gamma   90.00
#
_symmetry.space_group_name_H-M   'P 1'
#
loop_
_entity.id
_entity.type
_entity.pdbx_description
1 polymer ?
#
loop_
_entity_poly.entity_id
_entity_poly.type
_entity_poly.pdbx_seq_one_letter_code
_entity_poly.pdbx_strand_id
1 'polypeptide(L)'
;DALVTAMAERMRALLDLACAHGRRLTFLVILPHWPDKQCWQALSALPHCRRVVLIPQQEHGYLAGGQQYRPTLWQPANHDSSLHVLQSDAAMRAAPFTPELEQAFRVAFRTKPG
;
A
#
# COMPACT_ATOMS: atom_id res chain seq x y z
N ASP A 1 9.58 7.04 11.10
CA ASP A 1 10.39 5.99 10.44
C ASP A 1 10.37 4.66 11.19
N ALA A 2 10.80 4.61 12.46
CA ALA A 2 10.88 3.36 13.24
C ALA A 2 9.60 2.50 13.25
N LEU A 3 8.41 3.12 13.35
CA LEU A 3 7.13 2.40 13.35
C LEU A 3 6.88 1.65 12.03
N VAL A 4 7.11 2.31 10.89
CA VAL A 4 6.88 1.71 9.57
C VAL A 4 7.93 0.61 9.30
N THR A 5 9.16 0.80 9.77
CA THR A 5 10.19 -0.25 9.73
C THR A 5 9.78 -1.47 10.55
N ALA A 6 9.34 -1.29 11.80
CA ALA A 6 8.87 -2.40 12.65
C ALA A 6 7.63 -3.09 12.04
N MET A 7 6.75 -2.33 11.40
CA MET A 7 5.61 -2.86 10.65
C MET A 7 6.08 -3.75 9.48
N ALA A 8 7.07 -3.29 8.69
CA ALA A 8 7.63 -4.06 7.58
C ALA A 8 8.25 -5.38 8.06
N GLU A 9 9.01 -5.34 9.15
CA GLU A 9 9.61 -6.55 9.76
C GLU A 9 8.55 -7.54 10.24
N ARG A 10 7.48 -7.04 10.88
CA ARG A 10 6.37 -7.88 11.34
C ARG A 10 5.61 -8.49 10.16
N MET A 11 5.31 -7.70 9.13
CA MET A 11 4.64 -8.19 7.91
C MET A 11 5.49 -9.25 7.21
N ARG A 12 6.81 -9.05 7.12
CA ARG A 12 7.74 -10.07 6.60
C ARG A 12 7.60 -11.38 7.36
N ALA A 13 7.70 -11.37 8.69
CA ALA A 13 7.61 -12.58 9.49
C ALA A 13 6.26 -13.31 9.30
N LEU A 14 5.15 -12.57 9.17
CA LEU A 14 3.84 -13.15 8.91
C LEU A 14 3.73 -13.75 7.50
N LEU A 15 4.33 -13.09 6.50
CA LEU A 15 4.36 -13.58 5.12
C LEU A 15 5.27 -14.82 4.97
N ASP A 16 6.42 -14.84 5.64
CA ASP A 16 7.29 -16.01 5.72
C ASP A 16 6.55 -17.21 6.31
N LEU A 17 5.85 -17.00 7.44
CA LEU A 17 5.04 -18.04 8.08
C LEU A 17 3.90 -18.50 7.16
N ALA A 18 3.23 -17.57 6.47
CA ALA A 18 2.19 -17.91 5.51
C ALA A 18 2.74 -18.75 4.35
N CYS A 19 3.91 -18.40 3.80
CA CYS A 19 4.59 -19.17 2.76
C CYS A 19 4.95 -20.58 3.27
N ALA A 20 5.56 -20.68 4.46
CA ALA A 20 5.95 -21.96 5.06
C ALA A 20 4.78 -22.93 5.25
N HIS A 21 3.58 -22.41 5.51
CA HIS A 21 2.36 -23.21 5.68
C HIS A 21 1.45 -23.24 4.44
N GLY A 22 1.91 -22.73 3.28
CA GLY A 22 1.11 -22.67 2.06
C GLY A 22 -0.18 -21.84 2.19
N ARG A 23 -0.24 -20.91 3.15
CA ARG A 23 -1.40 -20.06 3.44
C ARG A 23 -1.37 -18.80 2.58
N ARG A 24 -2.56 -18.29 2.29
CA ARG A 24 -2.76 -17.07 1.51
C ARG A 24 -2.78 -15.88 2.47
N LEU A 25 -1.84 -14.95 2.29
CA LEU A 25 -1.80 -13.69 3.02
C LEU A 25 -1.38 -12.58 2.04
N THR A 26 -2.13 -11.47 2.06
CA THR A 26 -1.84 -10.27 1.29
C THR A 26 -1.92 -9.07 2.21
N PHE A 27 -0.93 -8.17 2.12
CA PHE A 27 -1.01 -6.83 2.67
C PHE A 27 -0.96 -5.81 1.52
N LEU A 28 -1.87 -4.85 1.57
CA LEU A 28 -1.86 -3.66 0.71
C LEU A 28 -1.49 -2.48 1.60
N VAL A 29 -0.30 -1.93 1.42
CA VAL A 29 0.23 -0.87 2.28
C VAL A 29 0.30 0.43 1.49
N ILE A 30 -0.47 1.43 1.90
CA ILE A 30 -0.47 2.76 1.31
C ILE A 30 0.28 3.70 2.26
N LEU A 31 1.33 4.33 1.76
CA LEU A 31 2.06 5.39 2.47
C LEU A 31 2.49 6.47 1.49
N PRO A 32 2.87 7.67 1.95
CA PRO A 32 3.46 8.67 1.08
C PRO A 32 4.68 8.10 0.33
N HIS A 33 4.88 8.55 -0.91
CA HIS A 33 6.00 8.11 -1.74
C HIS A 33 7.30 8.76 -1.26
N TRP A 34 8.08 7.99 -0.51
CA TRP A 34 9.35 8.44 0.08
C TRP A 34 10.48 7.47 -0.26
N PRO A 35 10.88 7.36 -1.55
CA PRO A 35 11.86 6.37 -1.99
C PRO A 35 13.22 6.49 -1.29
N ASP A 36 13.57 7.66 -0.77
CA ASP A 36 14.82 7.93 -0.05
C ASP A 36 14.75 7.58 1.45
N LYS A 37 13.58 7.19 1.96
CA LYS A 37 13.40 6.84 3.38
C LYS A 37 13.55 5.34 3.57
N GLN A 38 14.36 4.96 4.57
CA GLN A 38 14.62 3.57 4.92
C GLN A 38 13.33 2.77 5.17
N CYS A 39 12.32 3.38 5.79
CA CYS A 39 11.06 2.70 6.09
C CYS A 39 10.26 2.33 4.83
N TRP A 40 10.32 3.15 3.78
CA TRP A 40 9.70 2.86 2.49
C TRP A 40 10.50 1.78 1.76
N GLN A 41 11.83 1.91 1.76
CA GLN A 41 12.74 0.93 1.15
C GLN A 41 12.62 -0.45 1.81
N ALA A 42 12.43 -0.50 3.12
CA ALA A 42 12.25 -1.75 3.88
C ALA A 42 11.04 -2.57 3.41
N LEU A 43 9.95 -1.91 2.98
CA LEU A 43 8.79 -2.56 2.38
C LEU A 43 9.08 -3.04 0.95
N SER A 44 9.65 -2.15 0.11
CA SER A 44 9.99 -2.46 -1.28
C SER A 44 11.00 -3.60 -1.43
N ALA A 45 11.93 -3.71 -0.48
CA ALA A 45 13.00 -4.70 -0.48
C ALA A 45 12.55 -6.07 0.06
N LEU A 46 11.32 -6.22 0.56
CA LEU A 46 10.84 -7.51 1.03
C LEU A 46 10.79 -8.50 -0.14
N PRO A 47 11.24 -9.75 0.04
CA PRO A 47 11.08 -10.81 -0.96
C PRO A 47 9.61 -11.07 -1.31
N HIS A 48 8.68 -10.65 -0.45
CA HIS A 48 7.23 -10.76 -0.63
C HIS A 48 6.59 -9.58 -1.34
N CYS A 49 7.34 -8.50 -1.62
CA CYS A 49 6.85 -7.37 -2.38
C CYS A 49 6.70 -7.77 -3.85
N ARG A 50 5.47 -7.79 -4.34
CA ARG A 50 5.13 -8.19 -5.72
C ARG A 50 5.05 -6.99 -6.66
N ARG A 51 4.64 -5.83 -6.12
CA ARG A 51 4.46 -4.62 -6.89
C ARG A 51 4.54 -3.38 -5.98
N VAL A 52 5.09 -2.31 -6.53
CA VAL A 52 4.97 -0.96 -5.98
C VAL A 52 4.32 -0.08 -7.04
N VAL A 53 3.22 0.59 -6.68
CA VAL A 53 2.45 1.46 -7.58
C VAL A 53 2.57 2.89 -7.07
N LEU A 54 3.11 3.78 -7.90
CA LEU A 54 3.10 5.23 -7.66
C LEU A 54 1.73 5.81 -8.00
N ILE A 55 1.16 6.58 -7.08
CA ILE A 55 -0.07 7.35 -7.24
C ILE A 55 0.33 8.82 -7.20
N PRO A 56 0.32 9.53 -8.34
CA PRO A 56 0.70 10.94 -8.37
C PRO A 56 -0.21 11.79 -7.48
N GLN A 57 0.36 12.78 -6.80
CA GLN A 57 -0.33 13.72 -5.93
C GLN A 57 -1.58 14.31 -6.61
N GLN A 58 -1.44 14.72 -7.88
CA GLN A 58 -2.50 15.37 -8.65
C GLN A 58 -3.66 14.42 -9.02
N GLU A 59 -3.46 13.11 -8.84
CA GLU A 59 -4.42 12.08 -9.21
C GLU A 59 -5.14 11.48 -7.98
N HIS A 60 -4.97 12.00 -6.77
CA HIS A 60 -5.67 11.47 -5.59
C HIS A 60 -5.89 12.45 -4.44
N GLY A 61 -6.71 12.01 -3.48
CA GLY A 61 -6.93 12.70 -2.21
C GLY A 61 -7.23 11.72 -1.08
N TYR A 62 -7.38 12.27 0.12
CA TYR A 62 -7.67 11.54 1.35
C TYR A 62 -8.88 12.14 2.07
N LEU A 63 -9.45 11.35 2.97
CA LEU A 63 -10.34 11.91 3.97
C LEU A 63 -9.53 12.67 5.03
N ALA A 64 -10.05 13.82 5.45
CA ALA A 64 -9.44 14.69 6.43
C ALA A 64 -9.32 13.96 7.77
N GLY A 65 -8.14 14.07 8.40
CA GLY A 65 -8.01 13.69 9.81
C GLY A 65 -9.02 14.47 10.67
N GLY A 66 -9.64 13.80 11.64
CA GLY A 66 -10.70 14.41 12.44
C GLY A 66 -12.04 14.54 11.71
N GLN A 67 -12.28 13.72 10.68
CA GLN A 67 -13.53 13.68 9.90
C GLN A 67 -14.81 13.66 10.74
N GLN A 68 -14.77 13.16 11.97
CA GLN A 68 -15.93 13.12 12.88
C GLN A 68 -16.42 14.50 13.35
N TYR A 69 -15.64 15.57 13.14
CA TYR A 69 -16.03 16.94 13.52
C TYR A 69 -15.73 17.99 12.44
N ARG A 70 -15.10 17.61 11.32
CA ARG A 70 -14.77 18.55 10.24
C ARG A 70 -15.89 18.62 9.19
N PRO A 71 -16.23 19.82 8.69
CA PRO A 71 -17.28 19.97 7.67
C PRO A 71 -16.83 19.47 6.29
N THR A 72 -15.56 19.69 5.93
CA THR A 72 -14.98 19.20 4.67
C THR A 72 -14.26 17.89 4.92
N LEU A 73 -14.81 16.81 4.37
CA LEU A 73 -14.28 15.47 4.58
C LEU A 73 -13.17 15.11 3.62
N TRP A 74 -13.21 15.57 2.38
CA TRP A 74 -12.22 15.19 1.36
C TRP A 74 -11.19 16.30 1.14
N GLN A 75 -9.92 15.93 1.01
CA GLN A 75 -8.82 16.84 0.72
C GLN A 75 -7.91 16.25 -0.35
N PRO A 76 -7.41 17.08 -1.30
CA PRO A 76 -6.40 16.63 -2.24
C PRO A 76 -5.14 16.20 -1.48
N ALA A 77 -4.41 15.23 -2.04
CA ALA A 77 -3.16 14.79 -1.44
C ALA A 77 -2.10 15.90 -1.50
N ASN A 78 -1.25 15.97 -0.48
CA ASN A 78 -0.14 16.93 -0.43
C ASN A 78 1.16 16.36 -1.01
N HIS A 79 1.22 15.05 -1.24
CA HIS A 79 2.37 14.34 -1.76
C HIS A 79 1.91 13.18 -2.65
N ASP A 80 2.84 12.67 -3.46
CA ASP A 80 2.67 11.37 -4.10
C ASP A 80 2.51 10.28 -3.05
N SER A 81 1.82 9.20 -3.42
CA SER A 81 1.63 8.02 -2.57
C SER A 81 2.13 6.76 -3.25
N SER A 82 2.51 5.77 -2.47
CA SER A 82 2.88 4.44 -2.94
C SER A 82 1.95 3.39 -2.36
N LEU A 83 1.42 2.52 -3.23
CA LEU A 83 0.86 1.24 -2.82
C LEU A 83 1.95 0.18 -2.94
N HIS A 84 2.27 -0.48 -1.83
CA HIS A 84 3.07 -1.69 -1.79
C HIS A 84 2.16 -2.90 -1.69
N VAL A 85 2.33 -3.83 -2.62
CA VAL A 85 1.56 -5.08 -2.67
C VAL A 85 2.45 -6.21 -2.18
N LEU A 86 2.20 -6.68 -0.96
CA LEU A 86 2.97 -7.74 -0.32
C LEU A 86 2.14 -9.01 -0.29
N GLN A 87 2.62 -10.12 -0.85
CA GLN A 87 1.85 -11.37 -0.92
C GLN A 87 2.71 -12.58 -0.61
N SER A 88 2.13 -13.52 0.14
CA SER A 88 2.68 -14.88 0.22
C SER A 88 2.56 -15.56 -1.16
N ASP A 89 3.35 -16.60 -1.40
CA ASP A 89 3.39 -17.25 -2.71
C ASP A 89 2.04 -17.88 -3.08
N ALA A 90 1.35 -18.45 -2.09
CA ALA A 90 0.02 -19.02 -2.29
C ALA A 90 -1.03 -17.94 -2.61
N ALA A 91 -0.90 -16.74 -2.01
CA ALA A 91 -1.77 -15.61 -2.33
C ALA A 91 -1.48 -15.07 -3.74
N MET A 92 -0.22 -14.89 -4.10
CA MET A 92 0.19 -14.44 -5.43
C MET A 92 -0.33 -15.40 -6.52
N ARG A 93 -0.24 -16.71 -6.32
CA ARG A 93 -0.75 -17.69 -7.30
C ARG A 93 -2.28 -17.68 -7.41
N ALA A 94 -2.98 -17.50 -6.29
CA ALA A 94 -4.45 -17.57 -6.26
C ALA A 94 -5.13 -16.27 -6.68
N ALA A 95 -4.51 -15.14 -6.37
CA ALA A 95 -5.02 -13.79 -6.63
C ALA A 95 -3.82 -12.86 -6.91
N PRO A 96 -3.18 -12.97 -8.08
CA PRO A 96 -2.08 -12.10 -8.45
C PRO A 96 -2.55 -10.65 -8.57
N PHE A 97 -1.69 -9.70 -8.24
CA PHE A 97 -1.94 -8.29 -8.53
C PHE A 97 -1.68 -8.02 -10.01
N THR A 98 -2.74 -7.96 -10.80
CA THR A 98 -2.66 -7.82 -12.26
C THR A 98 -2.66 -6.34 -12.70
N PRO A 99 -2.27 -6.05 -13.96
CA PRO A 99 -2.39 -4.70 -14.51
C PRO A 99 -3.81 -4.13 -14.45
N GLU A 100 -4.84 -4.98 -14.60
CA GLU A 100 -6.24 -4.56 -14.51
C GLU A 100 -6.61 -4.13 -13.09
N LEU A 101 -6.09 -4.84 -12.07
CA LEU A 101 -6.23 -4.43 -10.68
C LEU A 101 -5.46 -3.14 -10.38
N GLU A 102 -4.25 -2.97 -10.94
CA GLU A 102 -3.51 -1.71 -10.83
C GLU A 102 -4.33 -0.54 -11.41
N GLN A 103 -4.91 -0.73 -12.60
CA GLN A 103 -5.72 0.29 -13.25
C GLN A 103 -7.01 0.59 -12.47
N ALA A 104 -7.71 -0.43 -11.99
CA ALA A 104 -8.88 -0.26 -11.14
C ALA A 104 -8.55 0.51 -9.85
N PHE A 105 -7.39 0.20 -9.24
CA PHE A 105 -6.91 0.91 -8.07
C PHE A 105 -6.59 2.38 -8.37
N ARG A 106 -5.91 2.68 -9.49
CA ARG A 106 -5.66 4.07 -9.93
C ARG A 106 -6.96 4.85 -10.12
N VAL A 107 -7.96 4.24 -10.77
CA VAL A 107 -9.27 4.86 -10.97
C VAL A 107 -9.97 5.12 -9.63
N ALA A 108 -9.90 4.16 -8.70
CA ALA A 108 -10.51 4.29 -7.37
C ALA A 108 -9.88 5.41 -6.53
N PHE A 109 -8.62 5.77 -6.78
CA PHE A 109 -7.93 6.85 -6.07
C PHE A 109 -8.22 8.26 -6.63
N ARG A 110 -8.72 8.37 -7.87
CA ARG A 110 -8.98 9.66 -8.55
C ARG A 110 -10.15 10.45 -7.99
N THR A 111 -10.93 9.89 -7.08
CA THR A 111 -12.19 10.48 -6.64
C THR A 111 -11.95 11.80 -5.92
N LYS A 112 -12.38 12.90 -6.57
CA LYS A 112 -13.11 13.98 -5.93
C LYS A 112 -14.54 13.45 -5.68
N PRO A 113 -15.10 13.49 -4.46
CA PRO A 113 -16.52 13.25 -4.30
C PRO A 113 -17.25 14.34 -5.10
N GLY A 114 -18.04 13.91 -6.09
CA GLY A 114 -19.13 14.71 -6.62
C GLY A 114 -20.30 14.67 -5.66
#